data_AF-A0AAX6M8E6-F1
#
_entry.id   AF-A0AAX6M8E6-F1
#
_cell.length_a   1.000
_cell.length_b   1.000
_cell.length_c   1.000
_cell.angle_alpha   90.00
_cell.angle_beta   90.00
_cell.angle_gamma   90.00
#
_symmetry.space_group_name_H-M   'P 1'
#
loop_
_entity.id
_entity.type
_entity.pdbx_description
1 polymer ?
#
loop_
_entity_poly.entity_id
_entity_poly.type
_entity_poly.pdbx_seq_one_letter_code
_entity_poly.pdbx_strand_id
1 'polypeptide(L)'
;MTIDEIVTDTNLSTVLDASRDTRLQALKLVDQIAAAGPIETASPEAQLETSKQQKLLITNLAQLRGLHRAAYFGARQTKSQTSEARQEVDRLHLQLQNLYYEQRHLQGEIAACESYESVPAEAPFSYFPTSIQDLNPSFTSISTPNDNVFRNHYTVTAPELAQELIDFSHTYQKLPLIPLEEFLALKPEHADDDENALMIARIEHERSERESLEQKRMELLKRKQKLIADNKKRKDDLANLDKELEKFIDVS
;
A
#
# COMPACT_ATOMS: atom_id res chain seq x y z
N MET A 1 -10.95 -35.52 -39.43
CA MET A 1 -9.59 -35.19 -38.94
C MET A 1 -8.99 -36.47 -38.44
N THR A 2 -7.92 -36.94 -39.10
CA THR A 2 -7.21 -38.15 -38.71
C THR A 2 -6.51 -37.90 -37.38
N ILE A 3 -6.61 -38.85 -36.45
CA ILE A 3 -6.01 -38.76 -35.10
C ILE A 3 -4.50 -38.42 -35.18
N ASP A 4 -3.86 -38.81 -36.28
CA ASP A 4 -2.46 -38.54 -36.62
C ASP A 4 -2.11 -37.04 -36.73
N GLU A 5 -3.07 -36.13 -36.96
CA GLU A 5 -2.82 -34.68 -37.01
C GLU A 5 -2.89 -33.99 -35.64
N ILE A 6 -3.50 -34.64 -34.65
CA ILE A 6 -3.75 -34.05 -33.31
C ILE A 6 -2.63 -34.39 -32.33
N VAL A 7 -1.93 -35.50 -32.57
CA VAL A 7 -0.89 -36.02 -31.66
C VAL A 7 0.48 -35.51 -32.09
N THR A 8 0.97 -34.47 -31.43
CA THR A 8 2.31 -33.90 -31.64
C THR A 8 3.42 -34.63 -30.88
N ASP A 9 3.10 -35.38 -29.83
CA ASP A 9 4.09 -36.12 -29.03
C ASP A 9 4.63 -37.33 -29.82
N THR A 10 5.94 -37.34 -30.08
CA THR A 10 6.65 -38.40 -30.80
C THR A 10 6.49 -39.78 -30.15
N ASN A 11 6.47 -39.86 -28.81
CA ASN A 11 6.27 -41.13 -28.10
C ASN A 11 4.84 -41.63 -28.27
N LEU A 12 3.85 -40.73 -28.31
CA LEU A 12 2.46 -41.12 -28.48
C LEU A 12 2.14 -41.51 -29.93
N SER A 13 2.74 -40.81 -30.90
CA SER A 13 2.67 -41.18 -32.32
C SER A 13 3.26 -42.57 -32.58
N THR A 14 4.43 -42.89 -32.02
CA THR A 14 5.03 -44.24 -32.17
C THR A 14 4.19 -45.34 -31.54
N VAL A 15 3.52 -45.07 -30.41
CA VAL A 15 2.55 -46.01 -29.79
C VAL A 15 1.35 -46.24 -30.71
N LEU A 16 0.81 -45.18 -31.31
CA LEU A 16 -0.34 -45.26 -32.20
C LEU A 16 -0.02 -46.03 -33.48
N ASP A 17 1.15 -45.80 -34.08
CA ASP A 17 1.63 -46.52 -35.26
C ASP A 17 1.83 -48.00 -34.93
N ALA A 18 2.56 -48.31 -33.85
CA ALA A 18 2.76 -49.69 -33.40
C ALA A 18 1.43 -50.40 -33.08
N SER A 19 0.45 -49.68 -32.51
CA SER A 19 -0.90 -50.18 -32.24
C SER A 19 -1.64 -50.52 -33.53
N ARG A 20 -1.59 -49.60 -34.51
CA ARG A 20 -2.22 -49.77 -35.83
C ARG A 20 -1.63 -50.95 -36.57
N ASP A 21 -0.30 -51.07 -36.62
CA ASP A 21 0.39 -52.15 -37.31
C ASP A 21 0.13 -53.51 -36.64
N THR A 22 0.16 -53.56 -35.31
CA THR A 22 -0.18 -54.77 -34.55
C THR A 22 -1.62 -55.20 -34.81
N ARG A 23 -2.56 -54.25 -34.88
CA ARG A 23 -3.97 -54.53 -35.20
C ARG A 23 -4.13 -55.06 -36.63
N LEU A 24 -3.46 -54.46 -37.60
CA LEU A 24 -3.53 -54.90 -39.00
C LEU A 24 -2.96 -56.32 -39.16
N GLN A 25 -1.84 -56.64 -38.49
CA GLN A 25 -1.30 -58.00 -38.47
C GLN A 25 -2.22 -59.00 -37.80
N ALA A 26 -2.86 -58.63 -36.67
CA ALA A 26 -3.82 -59.49 -35.99
C ALA A 26 -5.03 -59.81 -36.88
N LEU A 27 -5.59 -58.80 -37.55
CA LEU A 27 -6.70 -58.98 -38.48
C LEU A 27 -6.31 -59.86 -39.66
N LYS A 28 -5.14 -59.63 -40.27
CA LYS A 28 -4.62 -60.45 -41.36
C LYS A 28 -4.47 -61.92 -40.95
N LEU A 29 -3.98 -62.18 -39.73
CA LEU A 29 -3.84 -63.53 -39.20
C LEU A 29 -5.21 -64.20 -38.99
N VAL A 30 -6.21 -63.46 -38.48
CA VAL A 30 -7.59 -63.95 -38.34
C VAL A 30 -8.19 -64.31 -39.70
N ASP A 31 -8.03 -63.45 -40.71
CA ASP A 31 -8.52 -63.71 -42.07
C ASP A 31 -7.86 -64.96 -42.68
N GLN A 32 -6.56 -65.15 -42.44
CA GLN A 32 -5.83 -66.34 -42.90
C GLN A 32 -6.30 -67.64 -42.23
N ILE A 33 -6.56 -67.60 -40.92
CA ILE A 33 -7.09 -68.76 -40.18
C ILE A 33 -8.52 -69.06 -40.65
N ALA A 34 -9.34 -68.04 -40.87
CA ALA A 34 -10.70 -68.20 -41.39
C ALA A 34 -10.73 -68.83 -42.79
N ALA A 35 -9.78 -68.47 -43.67
CA ALA A 35 -9.67 -69.01 -45.02
C ALA A 35 -9.08 -70.43 -45.08
N ALA A 36 -8.13 -70.76 -44.19
CA ALA A 36 -7.46 -72.06 -44.16
C ALA A 36 -8.22 -73.15 -43.39
N GLY A 37 -9.24 -72.78 -42.60
CA GLY A 37 -9.97 -73.68 -41.71
C GLY A 37 -9.23 -73.96 -40.39
N PRO A 38 -9.76 -74.83 -39.51
CA PRO A 38 -9.13 -75.18 -38.23
C PRO A 38 -7.68 -75.62 -38.43
N ILE A 39 -6.77 -75.11 -37.60
CA ILE A 39 -5.32 -75.34 -37.70
C ILE A 39 -4.99 -76.83 -37.83
N GLU A 40 -5.69 -77.70 -37.10
CA GLU A 40 -5.51 -79.16 -37.11
C GLU A 40 -5.84 -79.84 -38.45
N THR A 41 -6.66 -79.20 -39.29
CA THR A 41 -7.11 -79.72 -40.60
C THR A 41 -6.38 -79.08 -41.78
N ALA A 42 -5.59 -78.04 -41.52
CA ALA A 42 -4.86 -77.29 -42.55
C ALA A 42 -3.60 -78.03 -43.02
N SER A 43 -3.13 -77.71 -44.23
CA SER A 43 -1.86 -78.21 -44.77
C SER A 43 -0.68 -77.92 -43.80
N PRO A 44 0.30 -78.83 -43.66
CA PRO A 44 1.46 -78.63 -42.77
C PRO A 44 2.24 -77.35 -43.08
N GLU A 45 2.26 -76.91 -44.34
CA GLU A 45 2.87 -75.64 -44.75
C GLU A 45 2.08 -74.42 -44.26
N ALA A 46 0.74 -74.49 -44.29
CA ALA A 46 -0.15 -73.45 -43.76
C ALA A 46 -0.09 -73.36 -42.22
N GLN A 47 0.07 -74.49 -41.54
CA GLN A 47 0.29 -74.54 -40.08
C GLN A 47 1.62 -73.85 -39.70
N LEU A 48 2.69 -74.09 -40.46
CA LEU A 48 4.00 -73.47 -40.23
C LEU A 48 3.95 -71.94 -40.40
N GLU A 49 3.32 -71.45 -41.48
CA GLU A 49 3.16 -70.02 -41.72
C GLU A 49 2.29 -69.33 -40.66
N THR A 50 1.21 -69.98 -40.21
CA THR A 50 0.38 -69.47 -39.11
C THR A 50 1.20 -69.35 -37.82
N SER A 51 2.05 -70.33 -37.49
CA SER A 51 2.92 -70.29 -36.32
C SER A 51 3.97 -69.17 -36.38
N LYS A 52 4.55 -68.91 -37.56
CA LYS A 52 5.49 -67.80 -37.77
C LYS A 52 4.80 -66.46 -37.52
N GLN A 53 3.62 -66.26 -38.10
CA GLN A 53 2.87 -65.01 -37.90
C GLN A 53 2.40 -64.83 -36.46
N GLN A 54 1.99 -65.89 -35.76
CA GLN A 54 1.68 -65.84 -34.32
C GLN A 54 2.88 -65.36 -33.49
N LYS A 55 4.09 -65.88 -33.75
CA LYS A 55 5.31 -65.43 -33.05
C LYS A 55 5.63 -63.96 -33.31
N LEU A 56 5.44 -63.50 -34.55
CA LEU A 56 5.63 -62.10 -34.92
C LEU A 56 4.62 -61.20 -34.18
N LEU A 57 3.34 -61.60 -34.16
CA LEU A 57 2.29 -60.86 -33.46
C LEU A 57 2.56 -60.76 -31.95
N ILE A 58 2.98 -61.85 -31.31
CA ILE A 58 3.34 -61.86 -29.88
C ILE A 58 4.47 -60.87 -29.58
N THR A 59 5.47 -60.80 -30.48
CA THR A 59 6.59 -59.85 -30.35
C THR A 59 6.12 -58.40 -30.45
N ASN A 60 5.28 -58.10 -31.44
CA ASN A 60 4.72 -56.75 -31.62
C ASN A 60 3.81 -56.33 -30.47
N LEU A 61 3.01 -57.26 -29.93
CA LEU A 61 2.21 -57.03 -28.72
C LEU A 61 3.07 -56.75 -27.48
N ALA A 62 4.24 -57.38 -27.35
CA ALA A 62 5.17 -57.09 -26.27
C ALA A 62 5.77 -55.67 -26.41
N GLN A 63 6.18 -55.29 -27.63
CA GLN A 63 6.65 -53.94 -27.93
C GLN A 63 5.59 -52.88 -27.64
N LEU A 64 4.35 -53.09 -28.11
CA LEU A 64 3.22 -52.18 -27.87
C LEU A 64 2.94 -51.98 -26.38
N ARG A 65 2.98 -53.06 -25.58
CA ARG A 65 2.84 -52.96 -24.11
C ARG A 65 3.96 -52.14 -23.48
N GLY A 66 5.19 -52.30 -23.95
CA GLY A 66 6.34 -51.51 -23.51
C GLY A 66 6.18 -50.02 -23.81
N LEU A 67 5.84 -49.70 -25.07
CA LEU A 67 5.62 -48.32 -25.52
C LEU A 67 4.44 -47.66 -24.78
N HIS A 68 3.32 -48.36 -24.61
CA HIS A 68 2.18 -47.86 -23.86
C HIS A 68 2.53 -47.56 -22.40
N ARG A 69 3.31 -48.44 -21.76
CA ARG A 69 3.78 -48.23 -20.39
C ARG A 69 4.64 -46.96 -20.31
N ALA A 70 5.58 -46.78 -21.23
CA ALA A 70 6.43 -45.59 -21.29
C ALA A 70 5.60 -44.30 -21.46
N ALA A 71 4.65 -44.27 -22.40
CA ALA A 71 3.77 -43.12 -22.62
C ALA A 71 2.92 -42.79 -21.38
N TYR A 72 2.37 -43.82 -20.71
CA TYR A 72 1.61 -43.63 -19.46
C TYR A 72 2.46 -43.04 -18.33
N PHE A 73 3.71 -43.51 -18.17
CA PHE A 73 4.63 -42.94 -17.19
C PHE A 73 5.00 -41.49 -17.52
N GLY A 74 5.25 -41.16 -18.78
CA GLY A 74 5.52 -39.79 -19.22
C GLY A 74 4.36 -38.83 -18.92
N ALA A 75 3.12 -39.26 -19.20
CA ALA A 75 1.93 -38.48 -18.88
C ALA A 75 1.76 -38.23 -17.38
N ARG A 76 2.00 -39.27 -16.56
CA ARG A 76 1.95 -39.14 -15.09
C ARG A 76 3.04 -38.22 -14.54
N GLN A 77 4.26 -38.32 -15.09
CA GLN A 77 5.38 -37.46 -14.69
C GLN A 77 5.11 -35.99 -15.02
N THR A 78 4.63 -35.73 -16.25
CA THR A 78 4.23 -34.38 -16.67
C THR A 78 3.16 -33.81 -15.75
N LYS A 79 2.16 -34.61 -15.36
CA LYS A 79 1.13 -34.18 -14.40
C LYS A 79 1.72 -33.83 -13.02
N SER A 80 2.70 -34.59 -12.53
CA SER A 80 3.40 -34.29 -11.27
C SER A 80 4.15 -32.95 -11.36
N GLN A 81 4.97 -32.80 -12.41
CA GLN A 81 5.78 -31.59 -12.63
C GLN A 81 4.91 -30.35 -12.78
N THR A 82 3.81 -30.42 -13.53
CA THR A 82 2.86 -29.30 -13.66
C THR A 82 2.19 -28.98 -12.32
N SER A 83 1.87 -29.99 -11.50
CA SER A 83 1.30 -29.77 -10.17
C SER A 83 2.30 -29.11 -9.22
N GLU A 84 3.57 -29.52 -9.24
CA GLU A 84 4.65 -28.95 -8.43
C GLU A 84 4.93 -27.50 -8.84
N ALA A 85 5.06 -27.24 -10.15
CA ALA A 85 5.26 -25.90 -10.68
C ALA A 85 4.08 -24.97 -10.31
N ARG A 86 2.85 -25.48 -10.36
CA ARG A 86 1.66 -24.74 -9.92
C ARG A 86 1.72 -24.38 -8.44
N GLN A 87 2.08 -25.33 -7.58
CA GLN A 87 2.21 -25.08 -6.15
C GLN A 87 3.26 -24.00 -5.85
N GLU A 88 4.37 -24.01 -6.58
CA GLU A 88 5.41 -22.97 -6.43
C GLU A 88 4.90 -21.59 -6.88
N VAL A 89 4.17 -21.52 -8.00
CA VAL A 89 3.51 -20.27 -8.44
C VAL A 89 2.55 -19.74 -7.38
N ASP A 90 1.71 -20.62 -6.82
CA ASP A 90 0.74 -20.25 -5.78
C ASP A 90 1.46 -19.74 -4.51
N ARG A 91 2.58 -20.37 -4.13
CA ARG A 91 3.43 -19.94 -3.01
C ARG A 91 4.01 -18.54 -3.24
N LEU A 92 4.60 -18.30 -4.41
CA LEU A 92 5.19 -17.02 -4.77
C LEU A 92 4.12 -15.92 -4.87
N HIS A 93 2.94 -16.25 -5.39
CA HIS A 93 1.81 -15.31 -5.44
C HIS A 93 1.39 -14.86 -4.04
N LEU A 94 1.33 -15.79 -3.07
CA LEU A 94 1.02 -15.44 -1.67
C LEU A 94 2.10 -14.54 -1.06
N GLN A 95 3.38 -14.83 -1.29
CA GLN A 95 4.48 -13.98 -0.82
C GLN A 95 4.39 -12.56 -1.40
N LEU A 96 4.08 -12.45 -2.70
CA LEU A 96 3.89 -11.16 -3.36
C LEU A 96 2.71 -10.37 -2.77
N GLN A 97 1.59 -11.03 -2.48
CA GLN A 97 0.43 -10.40 -1.83
C GLN A 97 0.79 -9.85 -0.44
N ASN A 98 1.59 -10.58 0.34
CA ASN A 98 2.07 -10.10 1.65
C ASN A 98 2.89 -8.82 1.51
N LEU A 99 3.79 -8.76 0.52
CA LEU A 99 4.60 -7.56 0.25
C LEU A 99 3.75 -6.37 -0.19
N TYR A 100 2.74 -6.59 -1.05
CA TYR A 100 1.81 -5.51 -1.42
C TYR A 100 1.02 -4.97 -0.23
N TYR A 101 0.61 -5.86 0.68
CA TYR A 101 -0.05 -5.46 1.91
C TYR A 101 0.87 -4.61 2.78
N GLU A 102 2.11 -5.06 3.01
CA GLU A 102 3.12 -4.31 3.77
C GLU A 102 3.39 -2.94 3.15
N GLN A 103 3.59 -2.88 1.83
CA GLN A 103 3.78 -1.61 1.11
C GLN A 103 2.61 -0.65 1.34
N ARG A 104 1.37 -1.13 1.17
CA ARG A 104 0.17 -0.29 1.35
C ARG A 104 0.03 0.18 2.79
N HIS A 105 0.36 -0.68 3.76
CA HIS A 105 0.34 -0.34 5.16
C HIS A 105 1.35 0.78 5.48
N LEU A 106 2.61 0.62 5.08
CA LEU A 106 3.66 1.62 5.27
C LEU A 106 3.35 2.94 4.55
N GLN A 107 2.81 2.90 3.34
CA GLN A 107 2.35 4.09 2.64
C GLN A 107 1.24 4.83 3.41
N GLY A 108 0.34 4.09 4.05
CA GLY A 108 -0.70 4.67 4.91
C GLY A 108 -0.12 5.32 6.16
N GLU A 109 0.89 4.70 6.79
CA GLU A 109 1.57 5.27 7.96
C GLU A 109 2.35 6.54 7.59
N ILE A 110 3.07 6.53 6.47
CA ILE A 110 3.80 7.71 5.95
C ILE A 110 2.82 8.85 5.68
N ALA A 111 1.71 8.58 4.96
CA ALA A 111 0.71 9.61 4.67
C ALA A 111 0.09 10.19 5.95
N ALA A 112 -0.13 9.37 6.98
CA ALA A 112 -0.60 9.84 8.27
C ALA A 112 0.41 10.78 8.95
N CYS A 113 1.71 10.44 8.90
CA CYS A 113 2.79 11.30 9.40
C CYS A 113 2.91 12.61 8.60
N GLU A 114 2.82 12.55 7.28
CA GLU A 114 2.90 13.72 6.39
C GLU A 114 1.69 14.64 6.53
N SER A 115 0.51 14.08 6.82
CA SER A 115 -0.71 14.86 7.07
C SER A 115 -0.73 15.57 8.43
N TYR A 116 0.31 15.39 9.26
CA TYR A 116 0.41 16.10 10.53
C TYR A 116 0.46 17.60 10.27
N GLU A 117 -0.54 18.32 10.77
CA GLU A 117 -0.81 19.72 10.46
C GLU A 117 0.35 20.62 10.94
N SER A 118 1.30 20.85 10.04
CA SER A 118 2.23 21.95 10.08
C SER A 118 1.69 23.00 9.12
N VAL A 119 1.15 24.08 9.68
CA VAL A 119 0.44 25.09 8.89
C VAL A 119 1.43 25.77 7.92
N PRO A 120 1.13 25.98 6.64
CA PRO A 120 2.03 26.73 5.76
C PRO A 120 2.15 28.19 6.23
N ALA A 121 3.34 28.78 6.08
CA ALA A 121 3.59 30.18 6.39
C ALA A 121 2.75 31.08 5.47
N GLU A 122 1.56 31.47 5.90
CA GLU A 122 0.88 32.59 5.27
C GLU A 122 1.71 33.85 5.53
N ALA A 123 2.58 34.18 4.59
CA ALA A 123 3.26 35.45 4.55
C ALA A 123 2.19 36.56 4.59
N PRO A 124 2.22 37.47 5.59
CA PRO A 124 1.29 38.59 5.61
C PRO A 124 1.59 39.48 4.40
N PHE A 125 0.68 39.48 3.43
CA PHE A 125 0.64 40.45 2.32
C PHE A 125 0.60 41.88 2.88
N SER A 126 1.76 42.48 3.13
CA SER A 126 1.84 43.91 3.47
C SER A 126 3.23 44.53 3.28
N TYR A 127 3.98 44.19 2.24
CA TYR A 127 5.07 45.05 1.79
C TYR A 127 5.34 44.87 0.29
N PHE A 128 4.57 45.57 -0.54
CA PHE A 128 5.02 45.92 -1.89
C PHE A 128 5.70 47.28 -1.82
N PRO A 129 7.02 47.41 -2.04
CA PRO A 129 7.59 48.66 -2.52
C PRO A 129 7.40 48.72 -4.03
N THR A 130 6.76 49.82 -4.44
CA THR A 130 6.67 50.32 -5.80
C THR A 130 8.08 50.46 -6.39
N SER A 131 8.44 49.63 -7.38
CA SER A 131 9.13 50.04 -8.62
C SER A 131 9.51 48.80 -9.44
N ILE A 132 8.83 48.58 -10.57
CA ILE A 132 9.37 47.73 -11.63
C ILE A 132 10.20 48.65 -12.52
N GLN A 133 11.51 48.62 -12.34
CA GLN A 133 12.44 49.08 -13.36
C GLN A 133 13.76 48.33 -13.21
N ASP A 134 14.18 47.78 -14.35
CA ASP A 134 15.55 47.42 -14.70
C ASP A 134 16.09 46.10 -14.14
N LEU A 135 15.91 45.01 -14.91
CA LEU A 135 16.97 44.40 -15.73
C LEU A 135 16.60 42.96 -16.12
N ASN A 136 16.16 42.79 -17.37
CA ASN A 136 16.48 41.60 -18.13
C ASN A 136 17.85 41.86 -18.78
N PRO A 137 18.79 40.92 -18.70
CA PRO A 137 19.24 40.39 -19.98
C PRO A 137 19.47 38.87 -19.93
N SER A 138 18.75 38.18 -20.81
CA SER A 138 19.32 37.30 -21.82
C SER A 138 20.48 36.40 -21.37
N PHE A 139 20.18 35.13 -21.10
CA PHE A 139 21.08 34.06 -21.52
C PHE A 139 20.30 32.95 -22.22
N THR A 140 20.39 32.98 -23.54
CA THR A 140 20.01 31.90 -24.45
C THR A 140 21.08 30.81 -24.44
N SER A 141 20.58 29.56 -24.38
CA SER A 141 21.10 28.33 -25.00
C SER A 141 22.49 27.80 -24.62
N ILE A 142 22.54 26.54 -24.19
CA ILE A 142 23.13 25.44 -25.00
C ILE A 142 22.38 24.15 -24.65
N SER A 143 21.77 23.57 -25.68
CA SER A 143 21.31 22.19 -25.73
C SER A 143 22.45 21.30 -26.21
N THR A 144 22.72 20.21 -25.48
CA THR A 144 23.39 19.03 -26.03
C THR A 144 22.50 17.80 -25.82
N PRO A 145 22.35 16.94 -26.84
CA PRO A 145 21.42 15.82 -26.79
C PRO A 145 22.08 14.56 -26.24
N ASN A 146 21.30 13.83 -25.44
CA ASN A 146 21.39 12.39 -25.21
C ASN A 146 22.47 11.89 -24.23
N ASP A 147 22.06 11.67 -22.97
CA ASP A 147 22.28 10.43 -22.21
C ASP A 147 21.73 10.64 -20.78
N ASN A 148 20.50 10.18 -20.51
CA ASN A 148 20.02 9.78 -19.17
C ASN A 148 18.50 9.47 -19.18
N VAL A 149 18.11 8.38 -19.83
CA VAL A 149 16.70 7.90 -19.82
C VAL A 149 16.38 7.04 -18.58
N PHE A 150 17.32 6.77 -17.68
CA PHE A 150 17.08 5.86 -16.54
C PHE A 150 17.67 6.32 -15.19
N ARG A 151 17.67 7.62 -14.92
CA ARG A 151 18.11 8.11 -13.60
C ARG A 151 17.42 9.40 -13.22
N ASN A 152 16.12 9.37 -12.88
CA ASN A 152 15.43 10.49 -12.25
C ASN A 152 14.07 10.08 -11.65
N HIS A 153 14.07 9.28 -10.59
CA HIS A 153 12.89 9.20 -9.71
C HIS A 153 13.17 9.35 -8.21
N TYR A 154 14.41 9.56 -7.78
CA TYR A 154 14.74 10.01 -6.42
C TYR A 154 16.06 10.77 -6.39
N THR A 155 16.12 11.92 -7.04
CA THR A 155 17.19 12.90 -6.80
C THR A 155 16.56 14.24 -6.47
N VAL A 156 15.79 14.27 -5.38
CA VAL A 156 15.60 15.56 -4.71
C VAL A 156 16.93 15.84 -4.02
N THR A 157 17.60 16.91 -4.43
CA THR A 157 18.86 17.30 -3.81
C THR A 157 18.57 17.80 -2.39
N ALA A 158 19.44 17.53 -1.42
CA ALA A 158 19.31 18.05 -0.04
C ALA A 158 18.91 19.54 0.05
N PRO A 159 19.40 20.46 -0.83
CA PRO A 159 18.89 21.83 -0.87
C PRO A 159 17.44 21.99 -1.35
N GLU A 160 16.94 21.16 -2.28
CA GLU A 160 15.52 21.19 -2.71
C GLU A 160 14.58 20.69 -1.60
N LEU A 161 14.96 19.63 -0.88
CA LEU A 161 14.25 19.18 0.32
C LEU A 161 14.30 20.25 1.42
N ALA A 162 15.46 20.90 1.62
CA ALA A 162 15.57 21.99 2.57
C ALA A 162 14.68 23.17 2.17
N GLN A 163 14.56 23.50 0.89
CA GLN A 163 13.69 24.57 0.40
C GLN A 163 12.20 24.27 0.65
N GLU A 164 11.75 23.02 0.46
CA GLU A 164 10.37 22.59 0.80
C GLU A 164 10.14 22.50 2.32
N LEU A 165 11.16 22.16 3.10
CA LEU A 165 11.09 22.10 4.57
C LEU A 165 11.13 23.48 5.26
N ILE A 166 11.58 24.53 4.57
CA ILE A 166 11.69 25.89 5.12
C ILE A 166 10.32 26.59 5.25
N ASP A 167 9.27 26.13 4.57
CA ASP A 167 7.96 26.81 4.51
C ASP A 167 6.89 26.26 5.49
N PHE A 168 7.25 25.36 6.41
CA PHE A 168 6.35 24.86 7.45
C PHE A 168 6.23 25.85 8.63
N SER A 169 5.24 26.76 8.60
CA SER A 169 4.87 27.63 9.74
C SER A 169 4.00 26.91 10.76
N HIS A 170 4.61 26.25 11.73
CA HIS A 170 3.88 25.61 12.81
C HIS A 170 2.87 26.54 13.51
N THR A 171 1.72 26.00 13.93
CA THR A 171 0.63 26.74 14.59
C THR A 171 1.10 27.56 15.79
N TYR A 172 2.16 27.12 16.47
CA TYR A 172 2.70 27.84 17.61
C TYR A 172 3.30 29.22 17.25
N GLN A 173 3.75 29.41 16.01
CA GLN A 173 4.27 30.71 15.53
C GLN A 173 3.17 31.77 15.40
N LYS A 174 1.90 31.36 15.43
CA LYS A 174 0.74 32.27 15.46
C LYS A 174 0.36 32.73 16.87
N LEU A 175 0.99 32.19 17.92
CA LEU A 175 0.76 32.68 19.28
C LEU A 175 1.39 34.07 19.41
N PRO A 176 0.67 35.07 19.97
CA PRO A 176 1.23 36.38 20.27
C PRO A 176 2.12 36.28 21.51
N LEU A 177 3.25 35.60 21.36
CA LEU A 177 4.28 35.51 22.39
C LEU A 177 4.99 36.85 22.49
N ILE A 178 5.46 37.18 23.69
CA ILE A 178 6.37 38.31 23.86
C ILE A 178 7.63 38.11 22.99
N PRO A 179 8.21 39.21 22.46
CA PRO A 179 9.44 39.16 21.68
C PRO A 179 10.56 38.42 22.43
N LEU A 180 11.44 37.77 21.68
CA LEU A 180 12.53 36.97 22.25
C LEU A 180 13.41 37.77 23.23
N GLU A 181 13.75 39.00 22.86
CA GLU A 181 14.57 39.90 23.67
C GLU A 181 13.93 40.20 25.02
N GLU A 182 12.61 40.43 25.03
CA GLU A 182 11.85 40.74 26.24
C GLU A 182 11.69 39.49 27.12
N PHE A 183 11.50 38.32 26.52
CA PHE A 183 11.47 37.05 27.25
C PHE A 183 12.80 36.78 27.96
N LEU A 184 13.93 36.93 27.26
CA LEU A 184 15.25 36.70 27.84
C LEU A 184 15.60 37.74 28.93
N ALA A 185 15.10 38.97 28.80
CA ALA A 185 15.23 39.97 29.85
C ALA A 185 14.48 39.59 31.14
N LEU A 186 13.31 38.96 31.01
CA LEU A 186 12.51 38.48 32.15
C LEU A 186 13.03 37.14 32.70
N LYS A 187 13.57 36.30 31.83
CA LYS A 187 14.00 34.92 32.11
C LYS A 187 15.41 34.68 31.57
N PRO A 188 16.44 35.28 32.19
CA PRO A 188 17.83 35.13 31.75
C PRO A 188 18.35 33.70 31.90
N GLU A 189 17.67 32.86 32.68
CA GLU A 189 17.99 31.43 32.88
C GLU A 189 17.91 30.59 31.59
N HIS A 190 17.16 31.06 30.58
CA HIS A 190 16.97 30.38 29.29
C HIS A 190 17.89 30.92 28.17
N ALA A 191 18.91 31.73 28.50
CA ALA A 191 19.77 32.35 27.50
C ALA A 191 20.63 31.36 26.71
N ASP A 192 20.98 30.23 27.32
CA ASP A 192 21.84 29.19 26.73
C ASP A 192 21.05 27.97 26.21
N ASP A 193 19.71 28.03 26.27
CA ASP A 193 18.85 26.93 25.82
C ASP A 193 18.84 26.79 24.29
N ASP A 194 18.65 25.56 23.81
CA ASP A 194 18.44 25.31 22.38
C ASP A 194 17.10 25.91 21.90
N GLU A 195 16.97 26.12 20.58
CA GLU A 195 15.82 26.80 19.99
C GLU A 195 14.47 26.14 20.36
N ASN A 196 14.44 24.82 20.46
CA ASN A 196 13.23 24.07 20.79
C ASN A 196 12.89 24.23 22.28
N ALA A 197 13.87 24.07 23.16
CA ALA A 197 13.72 24.27 24.60
C ALA A 197 13.28 25.71 24.92
N LEU A 198 13.87 26.70 24.24
CA LEU A 198 13.53 28.11 24.37
C LEU A 198 12.10 28.39 23.89
N MET A 199 11.66 27.77 22.78
CA MET A 199 10.28 27.88 22.31
C MET A 199 9.27 27.31 23.32
N ILE A 200 9.56 26.13 23.89
CA ILE A 200 8.72 25.51 24.92
C ILE A 200 8.62 26.42 26.16
N ALA A 201 9.75 26.96 26.61
CA ALA A 201 9.79 27.87 27.76
C ALA A 201 8.98 29.15 27.53
N ARG A 202 9.06 29.72 26.32
CA ARG A 202 8.25 30.89 25.93
C ARG A 202 6.76 30.62 25.93
N ILE A 203 6.34 29.45 25.41
CA ILE A 203 4.93 29.04 25.40
C ILE A 203 4.40 28.84 26.83
N GLU A 204 5.18 28.21 27.70
CA GLU A 204 4.76 27.96 29.08
C GLU A 204 4.68 29.25 29.90
N HIS A 205 5.58 30.22 29.67
CA HIS A 205 5.49 31.54 30.27
C HIS A 205 4.19 32.27 29.88
N GLU A 206 3.88 32.34 28.58
CA GLU A 206 2.64 32.97 28.09
C GLU A 206 1.40 32.27 28.66
N ARG A 207 1.41 30.94 28.73
CA ARG A 207 0.33 30.16 29.33
C ARG A 207 0.15 30.51 30.80
N SER A 208 1.24 30.54 31.58
CA SER A 208 1.21 30.87 33.00
C SER A 208 0.65 32.27 33.25
N GLU A 209 1.08 33.25 32.46
CA GLU A 209 0.59 34.63 32.54
C GLU A 209 -0.92 34.71 32.22
N ARG A 210 -1.38 34.03 31.17
CA ARG A 210 -2.81 33.97 30.83
C ARG A 210 -3.64 33.29 31.91
N GLU A 211 -3.16 32.21 32.50
CA GLU A 211 -3.83 31.54 33.62
C GLU A 211 -3.94 32.48 34.84
N SER A 212 -2.88 33.23 35.15
CA SER A 212 -2.87 34.28 36.20
C SER A 212 -3.90 35.38 35.93
N LEU A 213 -4.00 35.86 34.69
CA LEU A 213 -4.95 36.90 34.30
C LEU A 213 -6.40 36.40 34.37
N GLU A 214 -6.67 35.18 33.94
CA GLU A 214 -8.03 34.61 34.00
C GLU A 214 -8.47 34.35 35.45
N GLN A 215 -7.54 33.91 36.32
CA GLN A 215 -7.82 33.81 37.76
C GLN A 215 -8.21 35.17 38.35
N LYS A 216 -7.41 36.22 38.10
CA LYS A 216 -7.71 37.60 38.54
C LYS A 216 -9.05 38.08 37.99
N ARG A 217 -9.34 37.81 36.72
CA ARG A 217 -10.62 38.15 36.09
C ARG A 217 -11.79 37.49 36.83
N MET A 218 -11.70 36.20 37.12
CA MET A 218 -12.73 35.46 37.85
C MET A 218 -12.95 35.99 39.26
N GLU A 219 -11.89 36.33 39.98
CA GLU A 219 -11.97 36.96 41.30
C GLU A 219 -12.67 38.33 41.25
N LEU A 220 -12.29 39.18 40.28
CA LEU A 220 -12.89 40.49 40.08
C LEU A 220 -14.36 40.38 39.69
N LEU A 221 -14.72 39.41 38.84
CA LEU A 221 -16.12 39.14 38.48
C LEU A 221 -16.95 38.74 39.70
N LYS A 222 -16.42 37.84 40.54
CA LYS A 222 -17.09 37.43 41.78
C LYS A 222 -17.27 38.61 42.74
N ARG A 223 -16.24 39.45 42.90
CA ARG A 223 -16.32 40.67 43.74
C ARG A 223 -17.34 41.66 43.19
N LYS A 224 -17.38 41.86 41.87
CA LYS A 224 -18.37 42.71 41.20
C LYS A 224 -19.80 42.20 41.46
N GLN A 225 -20.06 40.91 41.29
CA GLN A 225 -21.38 40.32 41.56
C GLN A 225 -21.81 40.51 43.02
N LYS A 226 -20.89 40.30 43.97
CA LYS A 226 -21.15 40.53 45.39
C LYS A 226 -21.52 41.99 45.66
N LEU A 227 -20.76 42.94 45.12
CA LEU A 227 -21.06 44.38 45.27
C LEU A 227 -22.40 44.76 44.64
N ILE A 228 -22.78 44.17 43.51
CA ILE A 228 -24.11 44.40 42.90
C ILE A 228 -25.22 43.89 43.83
N ALA A 229 -25.07 42.70 44.41
CA ALA A 229 -26.04 42.15 45.34
C ALA A 229 -26.15 43.00 46.62
N ASP A 230 -25.02 43.42 47.19
CA ASP A 230 -24.99 44.28 48.39
C ASP A 230 -25.64 45.65 48.12
N ASN A 231 -25.36 46.26 46.96
CA ASN A 231 -26.01 47.52 46.56
C ASN A 231 -27.51 47.36 46.34
N LYS A 232 -27.96 46.25 45.72
CA LYS A 232 -29.38 45.95 45.57
C LYS A 232 -30.07 45.83 46.93
N LYS A 233 -29.47 45.07 47.86
CA LYS A 233 -29.99 44.92 49.22
C LYS A 233 -30.10 46.26 49.95
N ARG A 234 -29.05 47.09 49.92
CA ARG A 234 -29.07 48.43 50.52
C ARG A 234 -30.15 49.33 49.92
N LYS A 235 -30.37 49.25 48.61
CA LYS A 235 -31.45 49.97 47.92
C LYS A 235 -32.83 49.52 48.43
N ASP A 236 -33.03 48.21 48.56
CA ASP A 236 -34.29 47.64 49.05
C ASP A 236 -34.52 47.99 50.53
N ASP A 237 -33.47 47.97 51.37
CA ASP A 237 -33.51 48.37 52.78
C ASP A 237 -33.85 49.87 52.94
N LEU A 238 -33.25 50.75 52.14
CA LEU A 238 -33.59 52.19 52.12
C LEU A 238 -35.05 52.41 51.71
N ALA A 239 -35.52 51.73 50.66
CA ALA A 239 -36.91 51.83 50.21
C ALA A 239 -37.92 51.33 51.27
N ASN A 240 -37.52 50.40 52.14
CA ASN A 240 -38.35 49.98 53.27
C ASN A 240 -38.35 51.02 54.39
N LEU A 241 -37.20 51.61 54.70
CA LEU A 241 -37.11 52.69 55.70
C LEU A 241 -37.93 53.92 55.28
N ASP A 242 -37.90 54.28 54.00
CA ASP A 242 -38.74 55.36 53.45
C ASP A 242 -40.24 55.09 53.69
N LYS A 243 -40.69 53.85 53.46
CA LYS A 243 -42.08 53.44 53.73
C LYS A 243 -42.43 53.44 55.22
N GLU A 244 -41.49 53.08 56.09
CA GLU A 244 -41.69 53.15 57.54
C GLU A 244 -41.82 54.61 58.00
N LEU A 245 -41.03 55.51 57.43
CA LEU A 245 -41.11 56.95 57.70
C LEU A 245 -42.45 57.54 57.25
N GLU A 246 -42.91 57.22 56.04
CA GLU A 246 -44.24 57.62 55.53
C GLU A 246 -45.35 57.20 56.52
N LYS A 247 -45.34 55.94 56.97
CA LYS A 247 -46.30 55.46 57.97
C LYS A 247 -46.19 56.17 59.30
N PHE A 248 -44.99 56.54 59.74
CA PHE A 248 -44.81 57.25 61.01
C PHE A 248 -45.35 58.69 60.95
N ILE A 249 -45.18 59.35 59.80
CA ILE A 249 -45.74 60.69 59.53
C ILE A 249 -47.27 60.62 59.49
N ASP A 250 -47.86 59.61 58.84
CA ASP A 250 -49.31 59.45 58.75
C ASP A 250 -50.00 59.15 60.10
N VAL A 251 -49.25 58.67 61.09
CA VAL A 251 -49.73 58.34 62.44
C VAL A 251 -49.54 59.50 63.45
N SER A 252 -48.76 60.53 63.08
CA SER A 252 -48.50 61.74 63.91
C SER A 252 -49.41 62.90 63.53
#